data_AF-A0A376TPK5-F1
#
_entry.id   AF-A0A376TPK5-F1
#
_cell.length_a   1.000
_cell.length_b   1.000
_cell.length_c   1.000
_cell.angle_alpha   90.00
_cell.angle_beta   90.00
_cell.angle_gamma   90.00
#
_symmetry.space_group_name_H-M   'P 1'
#
loop_
_entity.id
_entity.type
_entity.pdbx_description
1 polymer ?
#
loop_
_entity_poly.entity_id
_entity_poly.type
_entity_poly.pdbx_seq_one_letter_code
_entity_poly.pdbx_strand_id
1 'polypeptide(L)' 'MANVEIYTKETCPYCHRAKALLSSKGVSFSGVADRWQCRQA' A
#
# COMPACT_ATOMS: atom_id res chain seq x y z
N MET A 1 -14.09 6.16 12.25
CA MET A 1 -13.56 5.09 11.38
C MET A 1 -12.80 5.76 10.25
N ALA A 2 -11.51 5.50 10.08
CA ALA A 2 -10.70 6.14 9.05
C ALA A 2 -10.69 5.24 7.80
N ASN A 3 -11.13 5.77 6.65
CA ASN A 3 -10.98 5.11 5.37
C ASN A 3 -9.50 5.17 4.97
N VAL A 4 -8.80 4.03 5.01
CA VAL A 4 -7.38 3.97 4.69
C VAL A 4 -7.20 3.34 3.32
N GLU A 5 -6.85 4.16 2.34
CA GLU A 5 -6.56 3.73 0.97
C GLU A 5 -5.05 3.65 0.78
N ILE A 6 -4.55 2.48 0.37
CA ILE A 6 -3.13 2.25 0.18
C ILE A 6 -2.82 2.06 -1.31
N TYR A 7 -2.00 2.96 -1.85
CA TYR A 7 -1.47 2.87 -3.20
C TYR A 7 -0.12 2.19 -3.14
N THR A 8 -0.08 0.94 -3.60
CA THR A 8 1.15 0.16 -3.60
C THR A 8 1.49 -0.34 -4.98
N LYS A 9 2.78 -0.27 -5.33
CA LYS A 9 3.32 -0.94 -6.50
C LYS A 9 3.91 -2.29 -6.10
N GLU A 10 3.68 -3.32 -6.92
CA GLU A 10 4.18 -4.69 -6.67
C GLU A 10 5.71 -4.76 -6.56
N THR A 11 6.43 -3.87 -7.25
CA THR A 11 7.90 -3.84 -7.24
C THR A 11 8.49 -2.94 -6.14
N CYS A 12 7.69 -2.35 -5.26
CA CYS A 12 8.18 -1.41 -4.26
C CYS A 12 8.42 -2.10 -2.90
N PRO A 13 9.69 -2.24 -2.44
CA PRO A 13 10.00 -2.89 -1.17
C PRO A 13 9.42 -2.14 0.05
N TYR A 14 9.23 -0.83 -0.06
CA TYR A 14 8.62 -0.02 0.99
C TYR A 14 7.12 -0.27 1.15
N CYS A 15 6.43 -0.56 0.05
CA CYS A 15 5.01 -0.87 0.08
C CYS A 15 4.70 -2.18 0.83
N HIS A 16 5.57 -3.17 0.75
CA HIS A 16 5.44 -4.41 1.54
C HIS A 16 5.56 -4.14 3.05
N ARG A 17 6.52 -3.29 3.44
CA ARG A 17 6.70 -2.87 4.84
C ARG A 17 5.48 -2.11 5.34
N ALA A 18 4.91 -1.20 4.53
CA ALA A 18 3.70 -0.48 4.89
C ALA A 18 2.51 -1.42 5.12
N LYS A 19 2.26 -2.39 4.22
CA LYS A 19 1.19 -3.40 4.41
C LYS A 19 1.36 -4.19 5.73
N ALA A 20 2.58 -4.57 6.08
CA ALA A 20 2.85 -5.27 7.34
C ALA A 20 2.54 -4.40 8.57
N LEU A 21 2.89 -3.12 8.54
CA LEU A 21 2.58 -2.17 9.62
C LEU A 21 1.07 -1.92 9.76
N LEU A 22 0.36 -1.79 8.64
CA LEU A 22 -1.10 -1.61 8.63
C LEU A 22 -1.83 -2.86 9.13
N SER A 23 -1.35 -4.05 8.75
CA SER A 23 -1.86 -5.33 9.24
C SER A 23 -1.62 -5.49 10.74
N SER A 24 -0.42 -5.11 11.24
CA SER A 24 -0.11 -5.10 12.67
C SER A 24 -0.96 -4.10 13.46
N LYS A 25 -1.43 -3.02 12.83
CA LYS A 25 -2.32 -2.03 13.45
C LYS A 25 -3.81 -2.44 13.38
N GLY A 26 -4.14 -3.56 12.73
CA GLY A 26 -5.51 -4.04 12.62
C GLY A 26 -6.44 -3.12 11.83
N VAL A 27 -5.88 -2.30 10.94
CA VAL A 27 -6.65 -1.34 10.14
C VAL A 27 -7.03 -2.00 8.82
N SER A 28 -8.33 -2.02 8.51
CA SER A 28 -8.80 -2.41 7.18
C SER A 28 -8.33 -1.37 6.16
N PHE A 29 -7.56 -1.82 5.16
CA PHE A 29 -7.09 -0.97 4.09
C PHE A 29 -7.54 -1.51 2.73
N SER A 30 -7.94 -0.60 1.83
CA SER A 30 -8.27 -0.93 0.45
C SER A 30 -7.03 -0.75 -0.41
N GLY A 31 -6.53 -1.84 -0.98
CA GLY A 31 -5.35 -1.83 -1.85
C GLY A 31 -5.74 -1.63 -3.31
N VAL A 32 -5.49 -0.44 -3.86
CA VAL A 32 -5.57 -0.20 -5.30
C VAL A 32 -4.17 -0.43 -5.88
N ALA A 33 -4.00 -1.58 -6.54
CA ALA A 33 -2.80 -1.86 -7.33
C ALA A 33 -2.89 -1.03 -8.62
N ASP A 34 -2.51 0.24 -8.52
CA ASP A 34 -2.49 1.11 -9.69
C ASP A 34 -1.41 0.61 -10.65
N ARG A 35 -1.88 0.06 -11.77
CA ARG A 35 -1.05 -0.57 -12.80
C ARG A 35 -0.19 0.46 -13.53
N TRP A 36 -0.30 1.76 -13.21
CA TRP A 36 0.45 2.81 -13.87
C TRP A 36 1.17 3.74 -12.89
N GLN A 37 2.47 3.90 -13.15
CA GLN A 37 3.39 4.93 -12.63
C GLN A 37 4.08 4.67 -11.26
N CYS A 38 5.08 3.77 -11.28
CA CYS A 38 6.42 4.22 -10.88
C CYS A 38 7.38 3.95 -12.04
N ARG A 39 7.34 4.79 -13.07
CA ARG A 39 8.40 4.87 -14.09
C ARG A 39 9.23 6.16 -13.93
N GLN A 40 9.33 6.67 -12.71
CA GLN A 40 10.23 7.77 -12.38
C GLN A 40 10.90 7.40 -11.04
N ALA A 41 11.80 6.43 -11.13
CA ALA A 41 13.05 6.47 -10.38
C ALA A 41 14.08 7.12 -11.31
#